data_AF-R9GYV1-F1
#
_entry.id   AF-R9GYV1-F1
#
_cell.length_a   1.000
_cell.length_b   1.000
_cell.length_c   1.000
_cell.angle_alpha   90.00
_cell.angle_beta   90.00
_cell.angle_gamma   90.00
#
_symmetry.space_group_name_H-M   'P 1'
#
loop_
_entity.id
_entity.type
_entity.pdbx_description
1 polymer ?
#
loop_
_entity_poly.entity_id
_entity_poly.type
_entity_poly.pdbx_seq_one_letter_code
_entity_poly.pdbx_strand_id
1 'polypeptide(L)'
;MDKSLITVTSPLLPDLDDFHAMLKEIWASKWITNNGSFHKQLEKELAAYLKVPFISLFTNGTLPLITALQALRITGEVITTPYSFVATTHALWWNGITPVFVDIDPSTGNMDPDKIEAAITPRTTAIMPVHVYGKPCDTVR
;
A
#
# COMPACT_ATOMS: atom_id res chain seq x y z
N MET A 1 -17.08 12.75 -23.02
CA MET A 1 -17.82 12.59 -21.75
C MET A 1 -18.85 13.68 -21.66
N ASP A 2 -20.00 13.37 -21.08
CA ASP A 2 -20.97 14.38 -20.68
C ASP A 2 -20.29 15.37 -19.71
N LYS A 3 -20.33 16.67 -20.03
CA LYS A 3 -19.71 17.73 -19.20
C LYS A 3 -20.44 17.92 -17.86
N SER A 4 -21.62 17.33 -17.68
CA SER A 4 -22.38 17.38 -16.44
C SER A 4 -22.05 16.27 -15.44
N LEU A 5 -21.34 15.22 -15.87
CA LEU A 5 -20.96 14.11 -15.00
C LEU A 5 -19.78 14.50 -14.09
N ILE A 6 -20.02 14.51 -12.78
CA ILE A 6 -18.97 14.72 -11.76
C ILE A 6 -18.69 13.37 -11.09
N THR A 7 -17.50 12.83 -11.29
CA THR A 7 -17.06 11.57 -10.67
C THR A 7 -16.28 11.83 -9.39
N VAL A 8 -16.25 10.85 -8.47
CA VAL A 8 -15.42 10.90 -7.26
C VAL A 8 -13.92 10.89 -7.61
N THR A 9 -13.55 10.10 -8.63
CA THR A 9 -12.18 10.04 -9.15
C THR A 9 -12.18 9.97 -10.67
N SER A 10 -11.15 10.54 -11.28
CA SER A 10 -10.82 10.35 -12.70
C SER A 10 -9.29 10.30 -12.82
N PRO A 11 -8.70 9.31 -13.53
CA PRO A 11 -7.26 9.22 -13.67
C PRO A 11 -6.72 10.39 -14.50
N LEU A 12 -5.61 10.98 -14.06
CA LEU A 12 -4.81 11.86 -14.90
C LEU A 12 -3.94 10.97 -15.79
N LEU A 13 -4.22 10.99 -17.10
CA LEU A 13 -3.44 10.22 -18.07
C LEU A 13 -2.21 11.04 -18.50
N PRO A 14 -1.05 10.38 -18.73
CA PRO A 14 0.09 11.03 -19.35
C PRO A 14 -0.22 11.41 -20.80
N ASP A 15 0.67 12.20 -21.42
CA ASP A 15 0.62 12.40 -22.86
C ASP A 15 0.71 11.05 -23.59
N LEU A 16 -0.16 10.87 -24.59
CA LEU A 16 -0.29 9.59 -25.27
C LEU A 16 0.90 9.30 -26.19
N ASP A 17 1.52 10.31 -26.77
CA ASP A 17 2.66 10.14 -27.67
C ASP A 17 3.92 9.79 -26.88
N ASP A 18 4.11 10.40 -25.71
CA ASP A 18 5.16 10.02 -24.75
C ASP A 18 5.01 8.55 -24.32
N PHE A 19 3.79 8.14 -23.97
CA PHE A 19 3.51 6.75 -23.60
C PHE A 19 3.77 5.77 -24.76
N HIS A 20 3.37 6.13 -25.98
CA HIS A 20 3.63 5.31 -27.17
C HIS A 20 5.13 5.18 -27.49
N ALA A 21 5.94 6.21 -27.23
CA ALA A 21 7.38 6.12 -27.39
C ALA A 21 7.98 5.04 -26.47
N MET A 22 7.60 5.02 -25.19
CA MET A 22 8.03 4.00 -24.24
C MET A 22 7.56 2.59 -24.64
N LEU A 23 6.33 2.45 -25.14
CA LEU A 23 5.81 1.16 -25.61
C LEU A 23 6.61 0.58 -26.79
N LYS A 24 7.12 1.41 -27.70
CA LYS A 24 7.94 0.95 -28.83
C LYS A 24 9.23 0.28 -28.35
N GLU A 25 9.84 0.75 -27.26
CA GLU A 25 11.02 0.13 -26.67
C GLU A 25 10.71 -1.25 -26.07
N ILE A 26 9.57 -1.40 -25.39
CA ILE A 26 9.08 -2.70 -24.90
C ILE A 26 8.87 -3.66 -26.07
N TRP A 27 8.25 -3.19 -27.15
CA TRP A 27 7.96 -4.02 -28.33
C TRP A 27 9.24 -4.48 -29.05
N ALA A 28 10.18 -3.56 -29.23
CA ALA A 28 11.46 -3.85 -29.88
C ALA A 28 12.31 -4.85 -29.08
N SER A 29 12.32 -4.73 -27.74
CA SER A 29 13.04 -5.65 -26.86
C SER A 29 12.37 -7.00 -26.67
N LYS A 30 11.06 -7.10 -26.97
CA LYS A 30 10.21 -8.28 -26.70
C LYS A 30 10.17 -8.69 -25.23
N TRP A 31 10.51 -7.77 -24.32
CA TRP A 31 10.54 -8.00 -22.88
C TRP A 31 9.33 -7.35 -22.20
N ILE A 32 8.22 -8.09 -22.15
CA ILE A 32 6.90 -7.56 -21.77
C ILE A 32 6.58 -7.62 -20.26
N THR A 33 7.35 -8.34 -19.46
CA THR A 33 7.17 -8.47 -17.99
C THR A 33 8.45 -9.03 -17.35
N ASN A 34 8.44 -9.36 -16.05
CA ASN A 34 9.52 -10.04 -15.35
C ASN A 34 10.86 -9.27 -15.38
N ASN A 35 10.95 -8.21 -14.56
CA ASN A 35 12.17 -7.46 -14.33
C ASN A 35 12.79 -6.80 -15.60
N GLY A 36 11.93 -6.28 -16.47
CA GLY A 36 12.33 -5.52 -17.68
C GLY A 36 12.95 -4.15 -17.35
N SER A 37 13.39 -3.42 -18.38
CA SER A 37 14.09 -2.13 -18.24
C SER A 37 13.26 -1.10 -17.46
N PHE A 38 12.00 -0.89 -17.85
CA PHE A 38 11.11 0.08 -17.19
C PHE A 38 10.75 -0.30 -15.75
N HIS A 39 10.71 -1.60 -15.42
CA HIS A 39 10.53 -2.05 -14.05
C HIS A 39 11.71 -1.62 -13.16
N LYS A 40 12.94 -1.90 -13.61
CA LYS A 40 14.17 -1.51 -12.89
C LYS A 40 14.32 0.00 -12.77
N GLN A 41 13.96 0.72 -13.83
CA GLN A 41 13.98 2.18 -13.83
C GLN A 41 13.01 2.74 -12.78
N LEU A 42 11.76 2.27 -12.80
CA LEU A 42 10.74 2.72 -11.86
C LEU A 42 11.12 2.38 -10.41
N GLU A 43 11.66 1.20 -10.14
CA GLU A 43 12.17 0.84 -8.81
C GLU A 43 13.25 1.81 -8.32
N LYS A 44 14.24 2.09 -9.18
CA LYS A 44 15.34 3.01 -8.85
C LYS A 44 14.84 4.43 -8.58
N GLU A 45 13.97 4.95 -9.45
CA GLU A 45 13.45 6.32 -9.34
C GLU A 45 12.52 6.47 -8.13
N LEU A 46 11.65 5.49 -7.86
CA LEU A 46 10.80 5.51 -6.67
C LEU A 46 11.62 5.39 -5.38
N ALA A 47 12.66 4.56 -5.34
CA ALA A 47 13.52 4.43 -4.17
C ALA A 47 14.20 5.76 -3.84
N ALA A 48 14.70 6.47 -4.86
CA ALA A 48 15.26 7.80 -4.72
C ALA A 48 14.21 8.83 -4.27
N TYR A 49 13.02 8.84 -4.88
CA TYR A 49 11.92 9.76 -4.55
C TYR A 49 11.43 9.59 -3.10
N LEU A 50 11.21 8.35 -2.67
CA LEU A 50 10.75 8.00 -1.32
C LEU A 50 11.88 8.02 -0.28
N LYS A 51 13.14 8.18 -0.70
CA LYS A 51 14.33 8.20 0.16
C LYS A 51 14.50 6.92 0.98
N VAL A 52 14.24 5.77 0.34
CA VAL A 52 14.41 4.44 0.94
C VAL A 52 15.49 3.65 0.19
N PRO A 53 16.21 2.75 0.87
CA PRO A 53 17.31 2.01 0.22
C PRO A 53 16.82 0.98 -0.79
N PHE A 54 15.61 0.44 -0.62
CA PHE A 54 15.05 -0.62 -1.46
C PHE A 54 13.54 -0.44 -1.67
N ILE A 55 13.07 -0.80 -2.86
CA ILE A 55 11.65 -0.92 -3.23
C ILE A 55 11.49 -2.21 -4.05
N SER A 56 10.33 -2.84 -3.90
CA SER A 56 9.87 -3.90 -4.79
C SER A 56 8.52 -3.50 -5.38
N LEU A 57 8.38 -3.61 -6.70
CA LEU A 57 7.09 -3.35 -7.37
C LEU A 57 6.19 -4.58 -7.32
N PHE A 58 4.89 -4.31 -7.18
CA PHE A 58 3.82 -5.32 -7.22
C PHE A 58 2.75 -4.91 -8.22
N THR A 59 1.90 -5.87 -8.62
CA THR A 59 0.86 -5.61 -9.63
C THR A 59 -0.34 -4.82 -9.09
N ASN A 60 -0.50 -4.71 -7.76
CA ASN A 60 -1.53 -3.93 -7.08
C ASN A 60 -1.15 -3.68 -5.60
N GLY A 61 -2.00 -2.95 -4.86
CA GLY A 61 -1.76 -2.58 -3.46
C GLY A 61 -2.00 -3.66 -2.42
N THR A 62 -2.71 -4.76 -2.72
CA THR A 62 -2.99 -5.84 -1.75
C THR A 62 -1.81 -6.81 -1.64
N LEU A 63 -1.19 -7.17 -2.76
CA LEU A 63 -0.04 -8.09 -2.79
C LEU A 63 1.13 -7.67 -1.89
N PRO A 64 1.60 -6.40 -1.86
CA PRO A 64 2.70 -6.01 -0.99
C PRO A 64 2.37 -6.22 0.49
N LEU A 65 1.12 -6.01 0.91
CA LEU A 65 0.70 -6.28 2.30
C LEU A 65 0.84 -7.76 2.63
N ILE A 66 0.31 -8.64 1.77
CA ILE A 66 0.41 -10.09 1.95
C ILE A 66 1.87 -10.52 2.00
N THR A 67 2.67 -10.09 1.02
CA THR A 67 4.07 -10.49 0.90
C THR A 67 4.91 -9.96 2.06
N ALA A 68 4.68 -8.73 2.53
CA ALA A 68 5.38 -8.18 3.69
C ALA A 68 5.08 -8.98 4.96
N LEU A 69 3.81 -9.32 5.21
CA LEU A 69 3.41 -10.13 6.36
C LEU A 69 4.09 -11.51 6.34
N GLN A 70 4.16 -12.15 5.18
CA GLN A 70 4.84 -13.45 5.00
C GLN A 70 6.35 -13.34 5.18
N ALA A 71 6.98 -12.34 4.57
CA ALA A 71 8.42 -12.12 4.64
C ALA A 71 8.88 -11.85 6.07
N LEU A 72 8.10 -11.07 6.83
CA LEU A 72 8.32 -10.78 8.25
C LEU A 72 7.86 -11.90 9.18
N ARG A 73 7.23 -12.96 8.65
CA ARG A 73 6.71 -14.11 9.40
C ARG A 73 5.73 -13.71 10.52
N ILE A 74 4.89 -12.71 10.23
CA ILE A 74 3.85 -12.24 11.16
C ILE A 74 2.77 -13.30 11.30
N THR A 75 2.34 -13.57 12.53
CA THR A 75 1.35 -14.60 12.88
C THR A 75 0.51 -14.15 14.07
N GLY A 76 -0.52 -14.89 14.49
CA GLY A 76 -1.29 -14.52 15.69
C GLY A 76 -2.18 -13.30 15.45
N GLU A 77 -2.01 -12.25 16.26
CA GLU A 77 -2.84 -11.04 16.21
C GLU A 77 -2.08 -9.83 15.65
N VAL A 78 -2.74 -9.06 14.80
CA VAL A 78 -2.23 -7.77 14.32
C VAL A 78 -3.23 -6.67 14.63
N ILE A 79 -2.76 -5.67 15.34
CA ILE A 79 -3.55 -4.50 15.68
C ILE A 79 -3.67 -3.61 14.43
N THR A 80 -4.90 -3.33 14.01
CA THR A 80 -5.21 -2.44 12.89
C THR A 80 -6.49 -1.64 13.18
N THR A 81 -6.99 -0.88 12.22
CA THR A 81 -8.21 -0.08 12.37
C THR A 81 -9.29 -0.54 11.38
N PRO A 82 -10.58 -0.59 11.78
CA PRO A 82 -11.65 -0.89 10.86
C PRO A 82 -11.95 0.30 9.93
N TYR A 83 -11.41 1.49 10.23
CA TYR A 83 -11.49 2.67 9.39
C TYR A 83 -10.40 2.66 8.31
N SER A 84 -10.50 1.68 7.41
CA SER A 84 -9.59 1.50 6.26
C SER A 84 -10.33 0.86 5.08
N PHE A 85 -9.67 0.76 3.93
CA PHE A 85 -10.12 -0.09 2.84
C PHE A 85 -9.96 -1.58 3.19
N VAL A 86 -10.89 -2.41 2.72
CA VAL A 86 -11.00 -3.84 3.06
C VAL A 86 -9.73 -4.67 2.80
N ALA A 87 -8.88 -4.23 1.85
CA ALA A 87 -7.63 -4.90 1.53
C ALA A 87 -6.70 -5.05 2.76
N THR A 88 -6.73 -4.10 3.71
CA THR A 88 -5.95 -4.17 4.95
C THR A 88 -6.30 -5.43 5.75
N THR A 89 -7.59 -5.62 6.04
CA THR A 89 -8.08 -6.77 6.82
C THR A 89 -8.00 -8.07 6.02
N HIS A 90 -8.26 -8.04 4.71
CA HIS A 90 -8.13 -9.22 3.86
C HIS A 90 -6.68 -9.72 3.75
N ALA A 91 -5.70 -8.82 3.71
CA ALA A 91 -4.28 -9.22 3.70
C ALA A 91 -3.88 -9.97 4.98
N LEU A 92 -4.43 -9.57 6.14
CA LEU A 92 -4.25 -10.30 7.40
C LEU A 92 -4.94 -11.67 7.35
N TRP A 93 -6.22 -11.69 6.96
CA TRP A 93 -7.03 -12.90 6.90
C TRP A 93 -6.44 -13.97 5.96
N TRP A 94 -5.98 -13.57 4.77
CA TRP A 94 -5.33 -14.47 3.82
C TRP A 94 -4.01 -15.07 4.33
N ASN A 95 -3.37 -14.44 5.31
CA ASN A 95 -2.21 -14.97 6.00
C ASN A 95 -2.56 -15.75 7.27
N GLY A 96 -3.85 -16.00 7.56
CA GLY A 96 -4.29 -16.66 8.78
C GLY A 96 -4.05 -15.82 10.04
N ILE A 97 -3.88 -14.50 9.89
CA ILE A 97 -3.65 -13.56 10.99
C ILE A 97 -5.00 -13.00 11.45
N THR A 98 -5.18 -12.92 12.77
CA THR A 98 -6.38 -12.36 13.39
C THR A 98 -6.24 -10.83 13.51
N PRO A 99 -7.10 -10.03 12.86
CA PRO A 99 -7.11 -8.59 13.05
C PRO A 99 -7.68 -8.24 14.43
N VAL A 100 -7.00 -7.34 15.15
CA VAL A 100 -7.50 -6.71 16.39
C VAL A 100 -7.76 -5.26 16.09
N PHE A 101 -8.99 -4.80 16.28
CA PHE A 101 -9.40 -3.46 15.85
C PHE A 101 -9.24 -2.44 16.97
N VAL A 102 -8.50 -1.37 16.66
CA VAL A 102 -8.37 -0.16 17.47
C VAL A 102 -9.05 1.00 16.75
N ASP A 103 -9.74 1.80 17.56
CA ASP A 103 -10.51 2.96 17.11
C ASP A 103 -9.60 4.11 16.64
N ILE A 104 -10.17 5.07 15.94
CA ILE A 104 -9.45 6.22 15.37
C ILE A 104 -9.43 7.42 16.31
N ASP A 105 -8.47 8.31 16.10
CA ASP A 105 -8.55 9.69 16.55
C ASP A 105 -9.49 10.45 15.59
N PRO A 106 -10.62 10.98 16.08
CA PRO A 106 -11.62 11.64 15.23
C PRO A 106 -11.11 12.91 14.54
N SER A 107 -10.02 13.51 15.04
CA SER A 107 -9.44 14.72 14.45
C SER A 107 -8.59 14.42 13.20
N THR A 108 -7.96 13.24 13.17
CA THR A 108 -7.06 12.84 12.07
C THR A 108 -7.68 11.78 11.16
N GLY A 109 -8.56 10.94 11.70
CA GLY A 109 -9.08 9.74 11.05
C GLY A 109 -8.11 8.55 11.10
N ASN A 110 -6.91 8.73 11.64
CA ASN A 110 -5.91 7.67 11.78
C ASN A 110 -6.14 6.90 13.08
N MET A 111 -5.57 5.70 13.18
CA MET A 111 -5.61 4.89 14.40
C MET A 111 -5.09 5.69 15.59
N ASP A 112 -5.84 5.68 16.69
CA ASP A 112 -5.53 6.40 17.92
C ASP A 112 -4.38 5.71 18.68
N PRO A 113 -3.18 6.32 18.78
CA PRO A 113 -2.04 5.71 19.46
C PRO A 113 -2.32 5.42 20.94
N ASP A 114 -3.12 6.25 21.61
CA ASP A 114 -3.41 6.12 23.05
C ASP A 114 -4.34 4.93 23.34
N LYS A 115 -4.95 4.33 22.31
CA LYS A 115 -5.80 3.12 22.43
C LYS A 115 -5.08 1.82 22.06
N ILE A 116 -3.85 1.88 21.53
CA ILE A 116 -3.15 0.68 21.05
C ILE A 116 -2.73 -0.23 22.21
N GLU A 117 -2.16 0.33 23.28
CA GLU A 117 -1.57 -0.45 24.38
C GLU A 117 -2.60 -1.39 25.04
N ALA A 118 -3.84 -0.91 25.20
CA ALA A 118 -4.94 -1.69 25.77
C ALA A 118 -5.39 -2.87 24.88
N ALA A 119 -5.03 -2.87 23.59
CA ALA A 119 -5.35 -3.93 22.65
C ALA A 119 -4.24 -4.99 22.52
N ILE A 120 -3.07 -4.78 23.15
CA ILE A 120 -1.96 -5.72 23.09
C ILE A 120 -2.27 -6.95 23.94
N THR A 121 -2.08 -8.14 23.36
CA THR A 121 -2.20 -9.43 24.03
C THR A 121 -0.91 -10.24 23.86
N PRO A 122 -0.74 -11.37 24.57
CA PRO A 122 0.37 -12.28 24.32
C PRO A 122 0.43 -12.86 22.89
N ARG A 123 -0.64 -12.74 22.09
CA ARG A 123 -0.69 -13.17 20.68
C ARG A 123 -0.36 -12.05 19.69
N THR A 124 -0.26 -10.80 20.14
CA THR A 124 0.04 -9.66 19.26
C THR A 124 1.46 -9.74 18.73
N THR A 125 1.62 -9.66 17.41
CA THR A 125 2.95 -9.74 16.76
C THR A 125 3.28 -8.54 15.89
N ALA A 126 2.28 -7.73 15.50
CA ALA A 126 2.52 -6.47 14.81
C ALA A 126 1.38 -5.46 15.04
N ILE A 127 1.67 -4.20 14.69
CA ILE A 127 0.71 -3.11 14.53
C ILE A 127 0.80 -2.67 13.07
N MET A 128 -0.34 -2.62 12.38
CA MET A 128 -0.43 -2.23 10.98
C MET A 128 -1.40 -1.04 10.84
N PRO A 129 -0.88 0.20 10.99
CA PRO A 129 -1.69 1.40 10.83
C PRO A 129 -1.92 1.74 9.37
N VAL A 130 -2.88 2.64 9.12
CA VAL A 130 -3.26 3.09 7.78
C VAL A 130 -3.20 4.61 7.77
N HIS A 131 -2.48 5.17 6.79
CA HIS A 131 -2.44 6.60 6.53
C HIS A 131 -3.71 7.02 5.78
N VAL A 132 -4.79 7.23 6.52
CA VAL A 132 -6.13 7.44 5.97
C VAL A 132 -6.15 8.70 5.11
N TYR A 133 -6.65 8.56 3.88
CA TYR A 133 -6.70 9.62 2.87
C TYR A 133 -5.33 10.28 2.58
N GLY A 134 -4.23 9.53 2.79
CA GLY A 134 -2.87 10.01 2.57
C GLY A 134 -2.32 10.88 3.70
N LYS A 135 -3.03 11.00 4.84
CA LYS A 135 -2.53 11.69 6.03
C LYS A 135 -1.63 10.75 6.85
N PRO A 136 -0.35 11.06 7.06
CA PRO A 136 0.54 10.21 7.86
C PRO A 136 0.00 10.00 9.28
N CYS A 137 0.18 8.77 9.79
CA CYS A 137 -0.05 8.48 11.20
C CYS A 137 1.05 9.12 12.04
N ASP A 138 0.78 9.29 13.34
CA ASP A 138 1.84 9.58 14.31
C ASP A 138 2.69 8.31 14.51
N THR A 139 3.90 8.31 13.99
CA THR A 139 4.81 7.14 14.00
C THR A 139 6.03 7.34 14.91
N VAL A 140 6.12 8.46 15.62
CA VAL A 140 7.32 8.85 16.39
C VAL A 140 7.09 8.76 17.91
N ARG A 141 5.83 8.66 18.32
CA ARG A 141 5.43 8.67 19.72
C ARG A 141 5.78 7.40 20.49
#